data_AF-A0A6G9J3G3-F1
#
_entry.id   AF-A0A6G9J3G3-F1
#
_cell.length_a   1.000
_cell.length_b   1.000
_cell.length_c   1.000
_cell.angle_alpha   90.00
_cell.angle_beta   90.00
_cell.angle_gamma   90.00
#
_symmetry.space_group_name_H-M   'P 1'
#
loop_
_entity.id
_entity.type
_entity.pdbx_description
1 polymer ?
#
loop_
_entity_poly.entity_id
_entity_poly.type
_entity_poly.pdbx_seq_one_letter_code
_entity_poly.pdbx_strand_id
1 'polypeptide(L)'
;MWDGFKTMVKYVVLKTKGKKFYKVTSKKVEERDRTISIVTRINNNEIFFKLEGLESVEELDLALEKLLPIIEKQLNEMKSNNQIYIASFDKILNEWVTENFIEKIRRENGL
;
A
#
# COMPACT_ATOMS: atom_id res chain seq x y z
N MET A 1 7.28 17.75 4.64
CA MET A 1 6.04 17.38 3.91
C MET A 1 5.70 15.90 4.17
N TRP A 2 6.64 14.98 3.96
CA TRP A 2 6.44 13.55 4.23
C TRP A 2 6.19 13.19 5.70
N ASP A 3 6.74 13.94 6.66
CA ASP A 3 6.48 13.68 8.09
C ASP A 3 5.01 13.85 8.46
N GLY A 4 4.33 14.86 7.91
CA GLY A 4 2.90 15.06 8.12
C GLY A 4 2.06 13.92 7.53
N PHE A 5 2.47 13.41 6.36
CA PHE A 5 1.87 12.24 5.74
C PHE A 5 2.08 10.97 6.59
N LYS A 6 3.31 10.69 7.05
CA LYS A 6 3.61 9.57 7.95
C LYS A 6 2.76 9.65 9.22
N THR A 7 2.67 10.83 9.83
CA THR A 7 1.84 11.05 11.04
C THR A 7 0.36 10.76 10.78
N MET A 8 -0.19 11.19 9.65
CA MET A 8 -1.60 10.95 9.31
C MET A 8 -1.89 9.46 9.06
N VAL A 9 -1.04 8.78 8.31
CA VAL A 9 -1.18 7.33 8.07
C VAL A 9 -1.09 6.57 9.41
N LYS A 10 -0.09 6.86 10.24
CA LYS A 10 0.05 6.27 11.58
C LYS A 10 -1.19 6.49 12.43
N TYR A 11 -1.73 7.71 12.45
CA TYR A 11 -2.94 8.03 13.19
C TYR A 11 -4.12 7.14 12.75
N VAL A 12 -4.32 6.95 11.44
CA VAL A 12 -5.38 6.07 10.91
C VAL A 12 -5.16 4.61 11.32
N VAL A 13 -3.92 4.10 11.24
CA VAL A 13 -3.60 2.72 11.64
C VAL A 13 -3.83 2.48 13.12
N LEU A 14 -3.37 3.41 13.97
CA LEU A 14 -3.58 3.36 15.42
C LEU A 14 -5.05 3.41 15.78
N LYS A 15 -5.82 4.33 15.18
CA LYS A 15 -7.27 4.48 15.45
C LYS A 15 -8.09 3.30 14.96
N THR A 16 -7.60 2.62 13.93
CA THR A 16 -8.27 1.43 13.46
C THR A 16 -7.90 0.25 14.33
N LYS A 17 -6.69 0.14 14.94
CA LYS A 17 -6.11 -1.05 15.65
C LYS A 17 -7.09 -1.82 16.55
N GLY A 18 -7.06 -3.15 16.51
CA GLY A 18 -7.95 -4.05 17.28
C GLY A 18 -9.38 -4.25 16.72
N LYS A 19 -9.84 -3.40 15.80
CA LYS A 19 -11.08 -3.62 15.05
C LYS A 19 -10.95 -4.79 14.07
N LYS A 20 -11.90 -5.72 14.11
CA LYS A 20 -12.07 -6.80 13.14
C LYS A 20 -12.87 -6.30 11.93
N PHE A 21 -12.43 -6.66 10.74
CA PHE A 21 -13.10 -6.31 9.50
C PHE A 21 -13.63 -7.57 8.83
N TYR A 22 -14.90 -7.51 8.45
CA TYR A 22 -15.61 -8.64 7.89
C TYR A 22 -16.03 -8.30 6.47
N LYS A 23 -15.63 -9.14 5.51
CA LYS A 23 -16.18 -9.07 4.16
C LYS A 23 -17.41 -9.97 4.11
N VAL A 24 -18.59 -9.36 4.02
CA VAL A 24 -19.83 -10.09 3.77
C VAL A 24 -19.90 -10.38 2.28
N THR A 25 -19.90 -11.67 1.92
CA THR A 25 -20.16 -12.13 0.56
C THR A 25 -21.51 -12.84 0.51
N SER A 26 -22.06 -13.04 -0.68
CA SER A 26 -23.36 -13.72 -0.88
C SER A 26 -23.42 -15.16 -0.34
N LYS A 27 -22.27 -15.74 0.05
CA LYS A 27 -22.16 -17.13 0.53
C LYS A 27 -21.55 -17.27 1.93
N LYS A 28 -20.74 -16.30 2.41
CA LYS A 28 -20.12 -16.35 3.75
C LYS A 28 -19.59 -15.00 4.22
N VAL A 29 -19.36 -14.92 5.54
CA VAL A 29 -18.59 -13.85 6.17
C VAL A 29 -17.14 -14.33 6.30
N GLU A 30 -16.21 -13.62 5.68
CA GLU A 30 -14.76 -13.85 5.85
C GLU A 30 -14.18 -12.78 6.77
N GLU A 31 -13.51 -13.19 7.85
CA GLU A 31 -12.57 -12.32 8.58
C GLU A 31 -11.38 -12.06 7.65
N ARG A 32 -11.06 -10.79 7.41
CA ARG A 32 -9.96 -10.36 6.55
C ARG A 32 -8.91 -9.66 7.39
N ASP A 33 -7.66 -9.92 7.07
CA ASP A 33 -6.56 -9.11 7.54
C ASP A 33 -6.73 -7.66 7.09
N ARG A 34 -6.14 -6.75 7.84
CA ARG A 34 -6.20 -5.35 7.49
C ARG A 34 -5.41 -5.05 6.26
N THR A 35 -6.06 -4.33 5.37
CA THR A 35 -5.43 -3.62 4.28
C THR A 35 -5.49 -2.14 4.58
N ILE A 36 -4.35 -1.46 4.47
CA ILE A 36 -4.29 0.00 4.46
C ILE A 36 -4.06 0.42 3.02
N SER A 37 -4.99 1.16 2.45
CA SER A 37 -4.83 1.74 1.11
C SER A 37 -4.55 3.23 1.24
N ILE A 38 -3.49 3.67 0.60
CA ILE A 38 -3.06 5.06 0.55
C ILE A 38 -3.20 5.50 -0.91
N VAL A 39 -3.97 6.54 -1.15
CA VAL A 39 -4.11 7.14 -2.47
C VAL A 39 -3.48 8.52 -2.44
N THR A 40 -2.48 8.73 -3.26
CA THR A 40 -1.81 10.03 -3.39
C THR A 40 -2.10 10.56 -4.79
N ARG A 41 -2.80 11.69 -4.87
CA ARG A 41 -3.05 12.39 -6.13
C ARG A 41 -2.18 13.64 -6.21
N ILE A 42 -1.32 13.72 -7.22
CA ILE A 42 -0.42 14.86 -7.44
C ILE A 42 -0.44 15.19 -8.94
N ASN A 43 -0.66 16.46 -9.30
CA ASN A 43 -0.64 16.96 -10.68
C ASN A 43 -1.49 16.14 -11.67
N ASN A 44 -2.74 15.83 -11.32
CA ASN A 44 -3.68 14.96 -12.07
C ASN A 44 -3.26 13.49 -12.23
N ASN A 45 -2.12 13.08 -11.65
CA ASN A 45 -1.71 11.69 -11.57
C ASN A 45 -2.16 11.10 -10.24
N GLU A 46 -2.76 9.91 -10.31
CA GLU A 46 -3.07 9.11 -9.14
C GLU A 46 -2.01 8.03 -8.99
N ILE A 47 -1.37 8.01 -7.82
CA ILE A 47 -0.57 6.89 -7.38
C ILE A 47 -1.32 6.19 -6.25
N PHE A 48 -1.65 4.93 -6.49
CA PHE A 48 -2.28 4.08 -5.49
C PHE A 48 -1.23 3.20 -4.82
N PHE A 49 -1.24 3.17 -3.49
CA PHE A 49 -0.44 2.26 -2.69
C PHE A 49 -1.35 1.38 -1.84
N LYS A 50 -1.18 0.08 -1.96
CA LYS A 50 -1.82 -0.89 -1.06
C LYS A 50 -0.77 -1.43 -0.10
N LEU A 51 -1.03 -1.36 1.20
CA LEU A 51 -0.26 -1.97 2.26
C LEU A 51 -1.04 -3.15 2.84
N GLU A 52 -0.47 -4.35 2.73
CA GLU A 52 -1.04 -5.60 3.23
C GLU A 52 -0.09 -6.29 4.21
N GLY A 53 -0.67 -7.03 5.17
CA GLY A 53 0.12 -7.83 6.12
C GLY A 53 0.75 -7.02 7.25
N LEU A 54 0.24 -5.81 7.53
CA LEU A 54 0.70 -4.98 8.65
C LEU A 54 0.12 -5.47 9.98
N GLU A 55 0.98 -5.92 10.89
CA GLU A 55 0.63 -6.38 12.23
C GLU A 55 0.99 -5.34 13.32
N SER A 56 1.94 -4.43 13.01
CA SER A 56 2.47 -3.45 13.95
C SER A 56 2.64 -2.03 13.36
N VAL A 57 2.90 -1.03 14.22
CA VAL A 57 3.17 0.35 13.76
C VAL A 57 4.61 0.46 13.26
N GLU A 58 5.49 -0.34 13.82
CA GLU A 58 6.89 -0.49 13.45
C GLU A 58 7.01 -1.03 12.02
N GLU A 59 6.22 -2.04 11.66
CA GLU A 59 6.12 -2.53 10.28
C GLU A 59 5.58 -1.47 9.32
N LEU A 60 4.63 -0.64 9.76
CA LEU A 60 4.14 0.47 8.96
C LEU A 60 5.24 1.50 8.70
N ASP A 61 6.05 1.81 9.71
CA ASP A 61 7.19 2.72 9.55
C ASP A 61 8.17 2.21 8.51
N LEU A 62 8.56 0.93 8.60
CA LEU A 62 9.45 0.28 7.63
C LEU A 62 8.84 0.25 6.23
N ALA A 63 7.55 -0.05 6.11
CA ALA A 63 6.84 -0.04 4.84
C ALA A 63 6.84 1.35 4.20
N LEU A 64 6.56 2.39 4.99
CA LEU A 64 6.57 3.78 4.53
C LEU A 64 7.98 4.24 4.15
N GLU A 65 9.02 3.82 4.87
CA GLU A 65 10.41 4.11 4.51
C GLU A 65 10.83 3.49 3.17
N LYS A 66 10.37 2.27 2.84
CA LYS A 66 10.58 1.71 1.50
C LYS A 66 9.73 2.39 0.42
N LEU A 67 8.50 2.79 0.74
CA LEU A 67 7.57 3.37 -0.24
C LEU A 67 7.92 4.80 -0.64
N LEU A 68 8.37 5.64 0.29
CA LEU A 68 8.59 7.06 0.03
C LEU A 68 9.60 7.34 -1.09
N PRO A 69 10.78 6.68 -1.15
CA PRO A 69 11.71 6.86 -2.26
C PRO A 69 11.11 6.45 -3.62
N ILE A 70 10.23 5.45 -3.64
CA ILE A 70 9.54 5.01 -4.87
C ILE A 70 8.54 6.08 -5.29
N ILE A 71 7.79 6.65 -4.35
CA ILE A 71 6.87 7.76 -4.60
C ILE A 71 7.63 8.95 -5.17
N GLU A 72 8.72 9.37 -4.51
CA GLU A 72 9.54 10.50 -4.96
C GLU A 72 10.14 10.27 -6.33
N LYS A 73 10.72 9.09 -6.57
CA LYS A 73 11.26 8.71 -7.87
C LYS A 73 10.17 8.77 -8.95
N GLN A 74 9.00 8.17 -8.70
CA GLN A 74 7.91 8.21 -9.66
C GLN A 74 7.46 9.64 -9.93
N LEU A 75 7.25 10.45 -8.89
CA LEU A 75 6.87 11.86 -9.04
C LEU A 75 7.86 12.64 -9.92
N ASN A 76 9.15 12.36 -9.80
CA ASN A 76 10.20 13.02 -10.59
C ASN A 76 10.30 12.49 -12.03
N GLU A 77 9.93 11.22 -12.26
CA GLU A 77 10.09 10.52 -13.55
C GLU A 77 8.79 10.43 -14.37
N MET A 78 7.65 10.95 -13.88
CA MET A 78 6.34 10.68 -14.47
C MET A 78 6.25 11.08 -15.95
N LYS A 79 6.16 10.06 -16.81
CA LYS A 79 5.77 10.17 -18.23
C LYS A 79 4.36 9.64 -18.54
N SER A 80 3.71 8.93 -17.60
CA SER A 80 2.39 8.31 -17.82
C SER A 80 1.41 8.55 -16.67
N ASN A 81 0.13 8.63 -17.01
CA ASN A 81 -0.96 8.76 -16.05
C ASN A 81 -1.28 7.41 -15.38
N ASN A 82 -1.75 7.46 -14.12
CA ASN A 82 -2.31 6.33 -13.34
C ASN A 82 -1.40 5.12 -13.12
N GLN A 83 -0.55 5.17 -12.10
CA GLN A 83 0.24 4.01 -11.66
C GLN A 83 -0.29 3.45 -10.33
N ILE A 84 -0.33 2.12 -10.24
CA ILE A 84 -0.80 1.40 -9.05
C ILE A 84 0.37 0.56 -8.54
N TYR A 85 0.77 0.81 -7.31
CA TYR A 85 1.78 0.04 -6.59
C TYR A 85 1.14 -0.72 -5.43
N ILE A 86 1.63 -1.93 -5.22
CA ILE A 86 1.30 -2.75 -4.05
C ILE A 86 2.59 -2.95 -3.28
N ALA A 87 2.58 -2.58 -2.00
CA ALA A 87 3.60 -2.93 -1.04
C ALA A 87 3.05 -3.97 -0.07
N SER A 88 3.68 -5.14 -0.05
CA SER A 88 3.29 -6.26 0.80
C SER A 88 4.49 -6.76 1.56
N PHE A 89 4.27 -7.20 2.80
CA PHE A 89 5.31 -7.85 3.57
C PHE A 89 5.48 -9.30 3.11
N ASP A 90 6.67 -9.63 2.59
CA ASP A 90 7.07 -11.00 2.31
C ASP A 90 7.57 -11.63 3.60
N LYS A 91 6.78 -12.55 4.18
CA LYS A 91 7.12 -13.26 5.42
C LYS A 91 8.28 -14.24 5.27
N ILE A 92 8.56 -14.73 4.05
CA ILE A 92 9.65 -15.67 3.78
C ILE A 92 10.97 -14.92 3.74
N LEU A 93 10.99 -13.79 3.03
CA LEU A 93 12.15 -12.92 2.91
C LEU A 93 12.29 -11.95 4.10
N ASN A 94 11.28 -11.88 4.95
CA ASN A 94 11.16 -10.97 6.09
C ASN A 94 11.39 -9.50 5.66
N GLU A 95 10.82 -9.12 4.53
CA GLU A 95 11.00 -7.79 3.96
C GLU A 95 9.75 -7.23 3.27
N TRP A 96 9.71 -5.90 3.17
CA TRP A 96 8.69 -5.21 2.38
C TRP A 96 9.04 -5.25 0.89
N VAL A 97 8.15 -5.79 0.05
CA VAL A 97 8.32 -5.82 -1.40
C VAL A 97 7.33 -4.87 -2.03
N THR A 98 7.78 -4.05 -2.97
CA THR A 98 6.90 -3.14 -3.74
C THR A 98 6.87 -3.55 -5.20
N GLU A 99 5.68 -3.64 -5.77
CA GLU A 99 5.48 -4.06 -7.15
C GLU A 99 4.49 -3.14 -7.85
N ASN A 100 4.72 -2.82 -9.13
CA ASN A 100 3.73 -2.15 -9.96
C ASN A 100 2.65 -3.17 -10.35
N PHE A 101 1.42 -2.95 -9.91
CA PHE A 101 0.31 -3.87 -10.12
C PHE A 101 -0.04 -4.06 -11.59
N ILE A 102 0.03 -3.01 -12.41
CA ILE A 102 -0.24 -3.12 -13.85
C ILE A 102 0.82 -3.99 -14.52
N GLU A 103 2.09 -3.81 -14.17
CA GLU A 103 3.20 -4.64 -14.67
C GLU A 103 3.14 -6.09 -14.16
N LYS A 104 2.66 -6.30 -12.93
CA LYS A 104 2.38 -7.64 -12.39
C LYS A 104 1.32 -8.34 -13.25
N ILE A 105 0.17 -7.70 -13.46
CA ILE A 105 -0.93 -8.24 -14.25
C ILE A 105 -0.49 -8.50 -15.69
N ARG A 106 0.33 -7.64 -16.29
CA ARG A 106 0.92 -7.86 -17.62
C ARG A 106 1.76 -9.14 -17.66
N ARG A 107 2.71 -9.30 -16.72
CA ARG A 107 3.55 -10.51 -16.62
C ARG A 107 2.72 -11.78 -16.38
N GLU A 108 1.73 -11.72 -15.50
CA GLU A 108 0.87 -12.87 -15.17
C GLU A 108 -0.03 -13.29 -16.34
N ASN A 109 -0.45 -12.34 -17.19
CA ASN A 109 -1.32 -12.62 -18.34
C ASN A 109 -0.57 -12.71 -19.68
N GLY A 110 0.75 -12.56 -19.70
CA GLY A 110 1.57 -12.57 -20.92
C GLY A 110 1.27 -11.43 -21.89
N LEU A 111 0.88 -10.26 -21.37
CA LEU A 111 0.52 -9.05 -22.14
C LEU A 111 1.69 -8.08 -22.28
#